data_AF-R4KCE2-F1
#
_entry.id   AF-R4KCE2-F1
#
_cell.length_a   1.000
_cell.length_b   1.000
_cell.length_c   1.000
_cell.angle_alpha   90.00
_cell.angle_beta   90.00
_cell.angle_gamma   90.00
#
_symmetry.space_group_name_H-M   'P 1'
#
loop_
_entity.id
_entity.type
_entity.pdbx_description
1 polymer ?
#
loop_
_entity_poly.entity_id
_entity_poly.type
_entity_poly.pdbx_seq_one_letter_code
_entity_poly.pdbx_strand_id
1 'polypeptide(L)'
;MNGYNIKKIREEKHITINKLAELAGMSVGYLSDIENNKKKNPTIDKIEKIADALGITIKELLTTEEQLNYTIDTIKNIHNIVKEGLENSSYVVDNKNNLILEPFYDVEFTETERSEIVQYMKYLLSKRKR
;
A
#
# COMPACT_ATOMS: atom_id res chain seq x y z
N MET A 1 11.52 -5.63 -10.37
CA MET A 1 12.18 -4.31 -10.27
C MET A 1 12.02 -3.59 -11.60
N ASN A 2 11.65 -2.31 -11.59
CA ASN A 2 11.55 -1.48 -12.79
C ASN A 2 12.89 -0.75 -13.03
N GLY A 3 13.65 -1.19 -14.03
CA GLY A 3 14.93 -0.61 -14.40
C GLY A 3 14.88 0.86 -14.84
N TYR A 4 13.72 1.31 -15.34
CA TYR A 4 13.55 2.71 -15.75
C TYR A 4 13.69 3.69 -14.57
N ASN A 5 13.38 3.25 -13.35
CA ASN A 5 13.54 4.08 -12.16
C ASN A 5 15.03 4.34 -11.84
N ILE A 6 15.90 3.35 -12.05
CA ILE A 6 17.35 3.51 -11.93
C ILE A 6 17.83 4.59 -12.90
N LYS A 7 17.40 4.49 -14.17
CA LYS A 7 17.75 5.46 -15.20
C LYS A 7 17.27 6.88 -14.86
N LYS A 8 16.01 7.02 -14.44
CA LYS A 8 15.40 8.29 -14.03
C LYS A 8 16.24 8.96 -12.93
N ILE A 9 16.47 8.26 -11.82
CA ILE A 9 17.21 8.80 -10.67
C ILE A 9 18.66 9.11 -11.03
N ARG A 10 19.30 8.25 -11.85
CA ARG A 10 20.65 8.47 -12.36
C ARG A 10 20.74 9.79 -13.14
N GLU A 11 19.78 10.04 -14.02
CA GLU A 11 19.73 11.24 -14.86
C GLU A 11 19.39 12.50 -14.07
N GLU A 12 18.49 12.41 -13.09
CA GLU A 12 18.18 13.48 -12.11
C GLU A 12 19.40 13.87 -11.28
N LYS A 13 20.29 12.92 -10.98
CA LYS A 13 21.56 13.17 -10.29
C LYS A 13 22.72 13.54 -11.22
N HIS A 14 22.45 13.67 -12.51
CA HIS A 14 23.44 14.05 -13.53
C HIS A 14 24.70 13.14 -13.57
N ILE A 15 24.56 11.86 -13.22
CA ILE A 15 25.66 10.90 -13.32
C ILE A 15 25.54 10.05 -14.60
N THR A 16 26.67 9.75 -15.22
CA THR A 16 26.70 8.89 -16.42
C THR A 16 26.52 7.42 -16.03
N ILE A 17 26.07 6.58 -16.97
CA ILE A 17 25.98 5.14 -16.74
C ILE A 17 27.34 4.52 -16.39
N ASN A 18 28.42 5.05 -16.96
CA ASN A 18 29.79 4.64 -16.63
C ASN A 18 30.14 4.98 -15.18
N LYS A 19 29.74 6.17 -14.71
CA LYS A 19 29.98 6.56 -13.32
C LYS A 19 29.17 5.72 -12.34
N LEU A 20 27.92 5.42 -12.66
CA LEU A 20 27.09 4.53 -11.85
C LEU A 20 27.71 3.12 -11.78
N ALA A 21 28.23 2.61 -12.91
CA ALA A 21 28.89 1.31 -12.97
C ALA A 21 30.14 1.22 -12.09
N GLU A 22 30.96 2.27 -12.13
CA GLU A 22 32.13 2.41 -11.26
C GLU A 22 31.73 2.41 -9.78
N LEU A 23 30.77 3.27 -9.40
CA LEU A 23 30.30 3.41 -8.02
C LEU A 23 29.65 2.14 -7.47
N ALA A 24 28.85 1.46 -8.28
CA ALA A 24 28.17 0.22 -7.88
C ALA A 24 29.08 -1.02 -7.96
N GLY A 25 30.29 -0.91 -8.52
CA GLY A 25 31.19 -2.04 -8.74
C GLY A 25 30.62 -3.07 -9.73
N MET A 26 29.98 -2.60 -10.81
CA MET A 26 29.29 -3.43 -11.81
C MET A 26 29.79 -3.11 -13.22
N SER A 27 29.52 -3.99 -14.19
CA SER A 27 29.81 -3.66 -15.58
C SER A 27 28.76 -2.71 -16.17
N VAL A 28 29.20 -1.80 -17.05
CA VAL A 28 28.32 -0.87 -17.78
C VAL A 28 27.23 -1.62 -18.54
N GLY A 29 27.59 -2.73 -19.20
CA GLY A 29 26.64 -3.57 -19.92
C GLY A 29 25.55 -4.15 -19.01
N TYR A 30 25.92 -4.60 -17.80
CA TYR A 30 24.95 -5.11 -16.82
C TYR A 30 23.96 -4.02 -16.39
N LEU A 31 24.46 -2.83 -16.04
CA LEU A 31 23.59 -1.70 -15.67
C LEU A 31 22.72 -1.24 -16.84
N SER A 32 23.24 -1.24 -18.06
CA SER A 32 22.46 -0.92 -19.26
C SER A 32 21.33 -1.92 -19.48
N ASP A 33 21.60 -3.23 -19.32
CA ASP A 33 20.57 -4.25 -19.43
C ASP A 33 19.51 -4.13 -18.33
N ILE A 34 19.92 -3.71 -17.13
CA ILE A 34 19.00 -3.43 -16.02
C ILE A 34 18.17 -2.18 -16.33
N GLU A 35 18.77 -1.03 -16.66
CA GLU A 35 18.07 0.23 -16.95
C GLU A 35 17.05 0.10 -18.10
N ASN A 36 17.35 -0.76 -19.08
CA ASN A 36 16.48 -1.04 -20.22
C ASN A 36 15.54 -2.23 -20.01
N ASN A 37 15.42 -2.75 -18.78
CA ASN A 37 14.57 -3.90 -18.43
C ASN A 37 14.84 -5.21 -19.22
N LYS A 38 15.99 -5.33 -19.88
CA LYS A 38 16.45 -6.55 -20.58
C LYS A 38 16.84 -7.62 -19.58
N LYS A 39 17.50 -7.23 -18.49
CA LYS A 39 17.80 -8.10 -17.36
C LYS A 39 16.87 -7.78 -16.21
N LYS A 40 16.14 -8.80 -15.75
CA LYS A 40 15.20 -8.71 -14.63
C LYS A 40 15.79 -9.42 -13.41
N ASN A 41 15.26 -9.08 -12.23
CA ASN A 41 15.53 -9.76 -10.96
C ASN A 41 17.02 -9.81 -10.54
N PRO A 42 17.70 -8.65 -10.38
CA PRO A 42 18.97 -8.61 -9.66
C PRO A 42 18.84 -9.16 -8.23
N THR A 43 19.93 -9.68 -7.67
CA THR A 43 19.99 -10.10 -6.27
C THR A 43 19.89 -8.88 -5.35
N ILE A 44 19.51 -9.10 -4.08
CA ILE A 44 19.42 -8.04 -3.07
C ILE A 44 20.74 -7.26 -2.96
N ASP A 45 21.88 -7.94 -2.84
CA ASP A 45 23.21 -7.29 -2.84
C ASP A 45 23.44 -6.34 -4.02
N LYS A 46 22.91 -6.67 -5.20
CA LYS A 46 23.07 -5.83 -6.39
C LYS A 46 22.14 -4.63 -6.34
N ILE A 47 20.93 -4.81 -5.83
CA ILE A 47 19.96 -3.73 -5.61
C ILE A 47 20.53 -2.74 -4.57
N GLU A 48 21.11 -3.24 -3.48
CA GLU A 48 21.79 -2.45 -2.45
C GLU A 48 22.92 -1.62 -3.04
N LYS A 49 23.85 -2.25 -3.77
CA LYS A 49 24.97 -1.53 -4.42
C LYS A 49 24.51 -0.44 -5.37
N ILE A 50 23.41 -0.67 -6.10
CA ILE A 50 22.83 0.35 -7.00
C ILE A 50 22.21 1.49 -6.19
N ALA A 51 21.47 1.19 -5.12
CA ALA A 51 20.86 2.19 -4.25
C ALA A 51 21.93 3.05 -3.55
N ASP A 52 22.97 2.42 -3.00
CA ASP A 52 24.11 3.08 -2.37
C ASP A 52 24.86 3.98 -3.34
N ALA A 53 25.14 3.48 -4.56
CA ALA A 53 25.80 4.26 -5.61
C ALA A 53 24.98 5.48 -6.07
N LEU A 54 23.65 5.39 -5.99
CA LEU A 54 22.74 6.50 -6.25
C LEU A 54 22.51 7.38 -5.01
N GLY A 55 22.95 6.96 -3.82
CA GLY A 55 22.73 7.66 -2.56
C GLY A 55 21.25 7.78 -2.20
N ILE A 56 20.50 6.69 -2.35
CA ILE A 56 19.08 6.56 -2.00
C ILE A 56 18.84 5.25 -1.23
N THR A 57 17.69 5.11 -0.60
CA THR A 57 17.28 3.85 0.02
C THR A 57 16.79 2.83 -1.02
N ILE A 58 16.86 1.55 -0.69
CA ILE A 58 16.24 0.47 -1.50
C ILE A 58 14.75 0.75 -1.71
N LYS A 59 14.07 1.28 -0.68
CA LYS A 59 12.65 1.62 -0.76
C LYS A 59 12.40 2.65 -1.87
N GLU A 60 13.16 3.74 -1.90
CA GLU A 60 13.05 4.76 -2.96
C GLU A 60 13.37 4.19 -4.34
N LEU A 61 14.36 3.28 -4.42
CA LEU A 61 14.73 2.66 -5.69
C LEU A 61 13.62 1.74 -6.24
N LEU A 62 12.92 1.02 -5.37
CA LEU A 62 11.89 0.05 -5.75
C LEU A 62 10.49 0.64 -5.86
N THR A 63 10.22 1.77 -5.20
CA THR A 63 8.90 2.43 -5.24
C THR A 63 8.76 3.21 -6.53
N THR A 64 7.75 2.88 -7.35
CA THR A 64 7.42 3.66 -8.56
C THR A 64 6.19 4.53 -8.32
N GLU A 65 6.10 5.66 -9.03
CA GLU A 65 4.88 6.49 -9.08
C GLU A 65 3.66 5.66 -9.49
N GLU A 66 3.82 4.68 -10.38
CA GLU A 66 2.76 3.73 -10.74
C GLU A 66 2.26 2.88 -9.57
N GLN A 67 3.16 2.34 -8.74
CA GLN A 67 2.76 1.57 -7.57
C GLN A 67 2.07 2.45 -6.52
N LEU A 68 2.54 3.68 -6.36
CA LEU A 68 1.92 4.65 -5.47
C LEU A 68 0.51 5.03 -5.98
N ASN A 69 0.37 5.33 -7.26
CA ASN A 69 -0.92 5.66 -7.89
C ASN A 69 -1.90 4.49 -7.80
N TYR A 70 -1.45 3.27 -8.10
CA TYR A 70 -2.27 2.06 -7.93
C TYR A 70 -2.75 1.88 -6.49
N THR A 71 -1.85 2.12 -5.52
CA THR A 71 -2.20 2.04 -4.09
C THR A 71 -3.23 3.12 -3.74
N ILE A 72 -3.04 4.36 -4.20
CA ILE A 72 -3.97 5.47 -3.98
C ILE A 72 -5.35 5.16 -4.58
N ASP A 73 -5.41 4.66 -5.80
CA ASP A 73 -6.67 4.32 -6.46
C ASP A 73 -7.37 3.16 -5.76
N THR A 74 -6.61 2.17 -5.29
CA THR A 74 -7.15 1.07 -4.48
C THR A 74 -7.76 1.60 -3.17
N ILE A 75 -7.07 2.52 -2.48
CA ILE A 75 -7.57 3.14 -1.24
C ILE A 75 -8.85 3.94 -1.51
N LYS A 76 -8.90 4.71 -2.61
CA LYS A 76 -10.10 5.46 -3.02
C LYS A 76 -11.27 4.52 -3.29
N ASN A 77 -11.04 3.42 -3.97
CA ASN A 77 -12.08 2.42 -4.25
C ASN A 77 -12.62 1.81 -2.96
N ILE A 78 -11.75 1.41 -2.02
CA ILE A 78 -12.17 0.90 -0.71
C ILE A 78 -12.96 1.95 0.05
N HIS A 79 -12.49 3.20 0.07
CA HIS A 79 -13.19 4.30 0.73
C HIS A 79 -14.62 4.46 0.19
N ASN A 80 -14.79 4.43 -1.13
CA ASN A 80 -16.10 4.55 -1.77
C ASN A 80 -17.01 3.36 -1.42
N ILE A 81 -16.50 2.12 -1.46
CA ILE A 81 -17.27 0.92 -1.07
C ILE A 81 -17.74 1.02 0.38
N VAL A 82 -16.85 1.42 1.29
CA VAL A 82 -17.19 1.59 2.72
C VAL A 82 -18.20 2.71 2.91
N LYS A 83 -18.03 3.84 2.21
CA LYS A 83 -18.94 4.97 2.25
C LYS A 83 -20.34 4.59 1.76
N GLU A 84 -20.44 3.92 0.62
CA GLU A 84 -21.71 3.43 0.07
C GLU A 84 -22.36 2.40 0.99
N GLY A 85 -21.58 1.50 1.60
CA GLY A 85 -22.09 0.52 2.57
C GLY A 85 -22.66 1.17 3.84
N LEU A 86 -22.08 2.29 4.30
CA LEU A 86 -22.55 3.05 5.46
C LEU A 86 -23.74 3.97 5.14
N GLU A 87 -23.79 4.53 3.94
CA GLU A 87 -24.90 5.39 3.49
C GLU A 87 -26.15 4.55 3.16
N ASN A 88 -25.98 3.33 2.65
CA ASN A 88 -27.07 2.41 2.33
C ASN A 88 -27.45 1.47 3.50
N SER A 89 -26.71 1.50 4.62
CA SER A 89 -27.17 0.84 5.84
C SER A 89 -28.30 1.67 6.46
N SER A 90 -29.53 1.42 6.03
CA SER A 90 -30.72 1.77 6.80
C SER A 90 -30.66 0.99 8.11
N TYR A 91 -30.06 1.57 9.15
CA TYR A 91 -30.23 1.06 10.50
C TYR A 91 -31.69 1.22 10.87
N VAL A 92 -32.43 0.12 10.86
CA VAL A 92 -33.79 0.12 11.38
C VAL A 92 -33.66 0.17 12.90
N VAL A 93 -34.16 1.25 13.49
CA VAL A 93 -34.24 1.36 14.95
C VAL A 93 -35.63 0.89 15.35
N ASP A 94 -35.76 -0.04 16.28
CA ASP A 94 -37.07 -0.48 16.75
C ASP A 94 -37.82 0.67 17.46
N ASN A 95 -39.10 0.48 17.76
CA ASN A 95 -39.92 1.48 18.47
C ASN A 95 -39.42 1.83 19.89
N LYS A 96 -38.37 1.16 20.38
CA LYS A 96 -37.70 1.39 21.66
C LYS A 96 -36.25 1.89 21.48
N ASN A 97 -35.85 2.31 20.27
CA ASN A 97 -34.51 2.75 19.90
C ASN A 97 -33.40 1.67 19.97
N ASN A 98 -33.73 0.39 19.82
CA ASN A 98 -32.72 -0.67 19.66
C ASN A 98 -32.31 -0.82 18.19
N LEU A 99 -31.00 -1.06 17.95
CA LEU A 99 -30.44 -1.31 16.64
C LEU A 99 -30.94 -2.66 16.08
N ILE A 100 -31.72 -2.65 15.00
CA ILE A 100 -32.07 -3.87 14.25
C ILE A 100 -31.06 -4.00 13.11
N LEU A 101 -30.22 -5.03 13.20
CA LEU A 101 -29.25 -5.38 12.17
C LEU A 101 -29.91 -6.29 11.12
N GLU A 102 -30.69 -5.73 10.20
CA GLU A 102 -31.40 -6.50 9.17
C GLU A 102 -30.51 -7.38 8.24
N PRO A 103 -29.25 -7.03 7.89
CA PRO A 103 -28.42 -7.90 7.03
C PRO A 103 -28.05 -9.26 7.64
N PHE A 104 -28.38 -9.48 8.91
CA PHE A 104 -28.05 -10.69 9.65
C PHE A 104 -29.29 -11.47 10.12
N TYR A 105 -30.46 -11.27 9.48
CA TYR A 105 -31.69 -11.99 9.82
C TYR A 105 -31.55 -13.52 9.78
N ASP A 106 -30.55 -14.04 9.05
CA ASP A 106 -30.25 -15.47 8.93
C ASP A 106 -29.04 -15.95 9.77
N VAL A 107 -28.43 -15.07 10.58
CA VAL A 107 -27.25 -15.43 11.39
C VAL A 107 -27.63 -15.46 12.87
N GLU A 108 -27.77 -16.68 13.41
CA GLU A 108 -27.89 -16.88 14.85
C GLU A 108 -26.54 -16.59 15.53
N PHE A 109 -26.42 -15.41 16.13
CA PHE A 109 -25.29 -15.10 17.01
C PHE A 109 -25.42 -15.86 18.33
N THR A 110 -24.30 -16.48 18.73
CA THR A 110 -24.13 -17.03 20.07
C THR A 110 -24.18 -15.92 21.12
N GLU A 111 -24.51 -16.29 22.37
CA GLU A 111 -24.51 -15.35 23.50
C GLU A 111 -23.16 -14.63 23.70
N THR A 112 -22.06 -15.33 23.42
CA THR A 112 -20.71 -14.78 23.49
C THR A 112 -20.51 -13.67 22.45
N GLU A 113 -20.86 -13.93 21.19
CA GLU A 113 -20.73 -12.94 20.11
C GLU A 113 -21.60 -11.71 20.37
N ARG A 114 -22.82 -11.91 20.89
CA ARG A 114 -23.70 -10.79 21.30
C ARG A 114 -23.04 -9.93 22.38
N SER A 115 -22.44 -10.57 23.38
CA SER A 115 -21.76 -9.87 24.48
C SER A 115 -20.56 -9.05 23.97
N GLU A 116 -19.76 -9.62 23.07
CA GLU A 116 -18.59 -8.96 22.48
C GLU A 116 -18.99 -7.73 21.65
N ILE A 117 -20.03 -7.88 20.82
CA ILE A 117 -20.58 -6.80 20.00
C ILE A 117 -21.08 -5.65 20.88
N VAL A 118 -21.85 -5.95 21.94
CA VAL A 118 -22.34 -4.94 22.89
C VAL A 118 -21.19 -4.23 23.61
N GLN A 119 -20.15 -4.97 24.00
CA GLN A 119 -18.98 -4.41 24.66
C GLN A 119 -18.20 -3.46 23.74
N TYR A 120 -18.05 -3.84 22.47
CA TYR A 120 -17.42 -2.99 21.46
C TYR A 120 -18.24 -1.72 21.16
N MET A 121 -19.57 -1.82 21.06
CA MET A 121 -20.43 -0.65 20.89
C MET A 121 -20.33 0.32 22.07
N LYS A 122 -20.35 -0.19 23.31
CA LYS A 122 -20.14 0.64 24.52
C LYS A 122 -18.79 1.35 24.49
N TYR A 123 -17.74 0.65 24.07
CA TYR A 123 -16.42 1.23 23.90
C TYR A 123 -16.42 2.37 22.87
N LEU A 124 -16.97 2.17 21.67
CA LEU A 124 -17.04 3.21 20.65
C LEU A 124 -17.83 4.46 21.11
N LEU A 125 -18.98 4.26 21.79
CA LEU A 125 -19.77 5.36 22.33
C LEU A 125 -19.02 6.15 23.42
N SER A 126 -18.21 5.47 24.24
CA SER A 126 -17.35 6.13 25.22
C SER A 126 -16.25 6.99 24.60
N LYS A 127 -15.81 6.67 23.37
CA LYS A 127 -14.80 7.44 22.63
C LYS A 127 -15.37 8.65 21.90
N ARG A 128 -16.68 8.67 21.63
CA ARG A 128 -17.38 9.77 20.94
C ARG A 128 -17.74 10.95 21.84
N LYS A 129 -17.79 10.76 23.17
CA LYS A 129 -17.90 11.86 24.15
C LYS A 129 -16.51 12.42 24.50
N ARG A 130 -15.87 13.09 23.54
CA ARG A 130 -14.83 14.10 23.76
C ARG A 130 -14.90 15.15 22.67
#